data_AF-A0A7X4IXW5-F1
#
_entry.id   AF-A0A7X4IXW5-F1
#
_cell.length_a   1.000
_cell.length_b   1.000
_cell.length_c   1.000
_cell.angle_alpha   90.00
_cell.angle_beta   90.00
_cell.angle_gamma   90.00
#
_symmetry.space_group_name_H-M   'P 1'
#
loop_
_entity.id
_entity.type
_entity.pdbx_description
1 polymer ?
#
loop_
_entity_poly.entity_id
_entity_poly.type
_entity_poly.pdbx_seq_one_letter_code
_entity_poly.pdbx_strand_id
1 'polypeptide(L)'
;KKGFLGSQSDTKPSLKLRVDKYVDGQAFGGVMERMTLNNSVQDASLVNTCLAHQVFARAGIPASRCSFATVSVNGKSLGLYVHLEEIKKPFLARHFASSEGNLYEGTVSDFTAEFRGTIEKKTNEDKDDWSDVDAVVAGLEDPSDAGLAALTEIVDLDRFLTFWAVEVLVGHWDGYAGNRNNYQFYREPGGRFVFIPWGVDQAFHLQDDPNPFDGISNPPPSVLALTAIPNRLYHDEEWRDRYVGRLKELLDTVWDEDELLASIDGLAAIVQEHALPERRAAAAADTERVRQFILKRRAEILGDLTPAPPEWPAPEQPEAERGSVEVRFETTWGSNRSANPLAEGKVTFLAVNGTELPAGDLGVVAGHASAEEGGFGIEEAASLAFISLEADGSLSGFTIVAPITALRDGATLVIGEDRIAGGVWTIPRGSSTPDSFAPFSEGKLHLEEASADEGASISGSFSGAWGGVPPTLPPEEEASAPAETSDTGLVINEIAAQGDPLDWFELYNSSDSHLALANFVMADDLLDAGKRVAFPTDLVIPPGGYLRIELDKDGWPGFALGRDEELGIWTADGALVAEVDWEEGQADEGTSYARIPDGTGDFRTVNNPTPGEANQADD
;
A
#
# COMPACT_ATOMS: atom_id res chain seq x y z
N LYS A 1 -3.80 -0.36 -10.45
CA LYS A 1 -2.53 0.09 -11.10
C LYS A 1 -1.37 -0.37 -10.21
N LYS A 2 -0.19 -0.68 -10.76
CA LYS A 2 1.02 -0.99 -9.96
C LYS A 2 2.04 0.12 -10.19
N GLY A 3 2.61 0.65 -9.11
CA GLY A 3 3.74 1.56 -9.19
C GLY A 3 3.65 2.68 -8.16
N PHE A 4 4.76 2.93 -7.46
CA PHE A 4 4.99 4.11 -6.63
C PHE A 4 5.69 5.17 -7.50
N LEU A 5 5.28 6.43 -7.36
CA LEU A 5 5.84 7.64 -8.00
C LEU A 5 6.38 7.51 -9.42
N GLY A 6 7.66 7.16 -9.56
CA GLY A 6 8.39 7.21 -10.82
C GLY A 6 7.99 6.11 -11.82
N SER A 7 7.26 5.09 -11.38
CA SER A 7 6.81 3.99 -12.23
C SER A 7 5.41 4.19 -12.83
N GLN A 8 4.72 5.28 -12.48
CA GLN A 8 3.40 5.61 -13.03
C GLN A 8 3.51 6.03 -14.51
N SER A 9 2.60 5.51 -15.34
CA SER A 9 2.54 5.89 -16.76
C SER A 9 1.16 5.63 -17.34
N ASP A 10 0.54 6.67 -17.90
CA ASP A 10 -0.75 6.55 -18.59
C ASP A 10 -0.61 5.97 -20.01
N THR A 11 0.62 5.91 -20.54
CA THR A 11 0.89 5.40 -21.90
C THR A 11 1.46 3.99 -21.92
N LYS A 12 2.15 3.58 -20.84
CA LYS A 12 2.69 2.24 -20.64
C LYS A 12 2.52 1.83 -19.16
N PRO A 13 1.30 1.58 -18.68
CA PRO A 13 1.08 1.22 -17.28
C PRO A 13 1.69 -0.14 -16.97
N SER A 14 2.21 -0.34 -15.76
CA SER A 14 2.49 -1.68 -15.23
C SER A 14 1.19 -2.44 -15.03
N LEU A 15 1.20 -3.74 -15.34
CA LEU A 15 0.00 -4.58 -15.32
C LEU A 15 0.19 -5.73 -14.33
N LYS A 16 -0.80 -5.97 -13.48
CA LYS A 16 -0.94 -7.22 -12.73
C LYS A 16 -2.08 -8.00 -13.34
N LEU A 17 -1.83 -9.24 -13.73
CA LEU A 17 -2.83 -10.14 -14.26
C LEU A 17 -3.10 -11.24 -13.25
N ARG A 18 -4.38 -11.56 -13.05
CA ARG A 18 -4.86 -12.64 -12.20
C ARG A 18 -5.74 -13.54 -13.06
N VAL A 19 -5.21 -14.69 -13.45
CA VAL A 19 -5.87 -15.59 -14.42
C VAL A 19 -6.91 -16.50 -13.77
N ASP A 20 -6.82 -16.70 -12.45
CA ASP A 20 -7.79 -17.47 -11.65
C ASP A 20 -8.98 -16.63 -11.16
N LYS A 21 -9.10 -15.34 -11.51
CA LYS A 21 -10.17 -14.47 -10.96
C LYS A 21 -11.58 -14.97 -11.27
N TYR A 22 -11.79 -15.59 -12.42
CA TYR A 22 -13.11 -16.01 -12.90
C TYR A 22 -13.24 -17.53 -13.11
N VAL A 23 -12.14 -18.26 -13.00
CA VAL A 23 -12.10 -19.71 -13.16
C VAL A 23 -11.16 -20.24 -12.09
N ASP A 24 -11.73 -20.81 -11.05
CA ASP A 24 -10.98 -21.32 -9.92
C ASP A 24 -9.94 -22.35 -10.36
N GLY A 25 -8.72 -22.20 -9.84
CA GLY A 25 -7.58 -23.04 -10.19
C GLY A 25 -7.05 -22.85 -11.62
N GLN A 26 -7.51 -21.84 -12.37
CA GLN A 26 -6.92 -21.51 -13.66
C GLN A 26 -5.50 -20.99 -13.47
N ALA A 27 -4.55 -21.62 -14.17
CA ALA A 27 -3.15 -21.24 -14.09
C ALA A 27 -2.49 -21.27 -15.47
N PHE A 28 -1.72 -20.24 -15.80
CA PHE A 28 -0.88 -20.22 -17.00
C PHE A 28 0.27 -21.23 -16.85
N GLY A 29 0.45 -22.09 -17.85
CA GLY A 29 1.43 -23.18 -17.78
C GLY A 29 1.18 -24.18 -16.64
N GLY A 30 -0.05 -24.20 -16.08
CA GLY A 30 -0.45 -25.09 -15.00
C GLY A 30 0.04 -24.72 -13.60
N VAL A 31 0.74 -23.58 -13.43
CA VAL A 31 1.35 -23.19 -12.14
C VAL A 31 1.26 -21.70 -11.81
N MET A 32 0.95 -20.85 -12.77
CA MET A 32 1.03 -19.39 -12.62
C MET A 32 -0.36 -18.74 -12.65
N GLU A 33 -0.91 -18.46 -11.49
CA GLU A 33 -2.20 -17.79 -11.32
C GLU A 33 -2.10 -16.26 -11.49
N ARG A 34 -0.90 -15.71 -11.29
CA ARG A 34 -0.66 -14.26 -11.36
C ARG A 34 0.60 -13.92 -12.13
N MET A 35 0.55 -12.80 -12.84
CA MET A 35 1.69 -12.24 -13.57
C MET A 35 1.85 -10.77 -13.21
N THR A 36 3.07 -10.38 -12.83
CA THR A 36 3.46 -8.99 -12.66
C THR A 36 4.27 -8.55 -13.88
N LEU A 37 3.72 -7.62 -14.66
CA LEU A 37 4.34 -7.04 -15.84
C LEU A 37 4.72 -5.59 -15.52
N ASN A 38 5.98 -5.38 -15.13
CA ASN A 38 6.53 -4.06 -14.85
C ASN A 38 6.85 -3.34 -16.16
N ASN A 39 6.42 -2.08 -16.25
CA ASN A 39 6.73 -1.23 -17.40
C ASN A 39 8.21 -0.79 -17.45
N SER A 40 8.88 -0.82 -16.28
CA SER A 40 10.27 -0.45 -16.03
C SER A 40 10.64 0.89 -16.67
N VAL A 41 9.78 1.91 -16.50
CA VAL A 41 9.99 3.23 -17.14
C VAL A 41 11.17 4.01 -16.56
N GLN A 42 11.62 3.67 -15.35
CA GLN A 42 12.78 4.28 -14.69
C GLN A 42 14.09 3.53 -14.95
N ASP A 43 14.04 2.36 -15.59
CA ASP A 43 15.20 1.62 -16.07
C ASP A 43 15.17 1.63 -17.61
N ALA A 44 15.93 2.54 -18.21
CA ALA A 44 15.94 2.68 -19.66
C ALA A 44 16.49 1.42 -20.35
N SER A 45 17.42 0.71 -19.71
CA SER A 45 17.98 -0.54 -20.20
C SER A 45 17.00 -1.72 -20.16
N LEU A 46 16.05 -1.72 -19.22
CA LEU A 46 15.17 -2.83 -18.83
C LEU A 46 15.91 -4.06 -18.27
N VAL A 47 17.23 -4.00 -18.05
CA VAL A 47 18.03 -5.17 -17.64
C VAL A 47 18.27 -5.22 -16.12
N ASN A 48 18.11 -4.11 -15.40
CA ASN A 48 18.52 -4.00 -13.99
C ASN A 48 17.77 -5.01 -13.13
N THR A 49 16.44 -5.06 -13.24
CA THR A 49 15.61 -5.94 -12.41
C THR A 49 16.01 -7.40 -12.54
N CYS A 50 16.12 -7.90 -13.78
CA CYS A 50 16.47 -9.29 -14.01
C CYS A 50 17.90 -9.62 -13.59
N LEU A 51 18.85 -8.72 -13.86
CA LEU A 51 20.24 -8.93 -13.49
C LEU A 51 20.44 -8.92 -11.98
N ALA A 52 19.87 -7.95 -11.26
CA ALA A 52 19.98 -7.86 -9.81
C ALA A 52 19.38 -9.10 -9.12
N HIS A 53 18.18 -9.54 -9.50
CA HIS A 53 17.60 -10.78 -8.96
C HIS A 53 18.45 -12.02 -9.25
N GLN A 54 19.16 -12.08 -10.39
CA GLN A 54 20.12 -13.16 -10.64
C GLN A 54 21.30 -13.12 -9.66
N VAL A 55 21.84 -11.93 -9.34
CA VAL A 55 22.92 -11.77 -8.36
C VAL A 55 22.47 -12.21 -6.97
N PHE A 56 21.30 -11.76 -6.50
CA PHE A 56 20.72 -12.21 -5.22
C PHE A 56 20.53 -13.73 -5.18
N ALA A 57 19.98 -14.33 -6.25
CA ALA A 57 19.78 -15.77 -6.32
C ALA A 57 21.11 -16.55 -6.28
N ARG A 58 22.16 -16.07 -6.97
CA ARG A 58 23.51 -16.68 -6.94
C ARG A 58 24.14 -16.60 -5.56
N ALA A 59 23.86 -15.55 -4.80
CA ALA A 59 24.28 -15.39 -3.40
C ALA A 59 23.48 -16.25 -2.41
N GLY A 60 22.48 -17.02 -2.87
CA GLY A 60 21.65 -17.87 -2.02
C GLY A 60 20.52 -17.14 -1.30
N ILE A 61 20.22 -15.89 -1.69
CA ILE A 61 19.05 -15.15 -1.20
C ILE A 61 17.82 -15.57 -2.00
N PRO A 62 16.68 -15.87 -1.35
CA PRO A 62 15.41 -16.06 -2.06
C PRO A 62 15.12 -14.86 -2.94
N ALA A 63 15.02 -15.05 -4.25
CA ALA A 63 14.82 -13.96 -5.21
C ALA A 63 13.84 -14.38 -6.31
N SER A 64 13.05 -13.40 -6.77
CA SER A 64 12.05 -13.59 -7.81
C SER A 64 12.71 -14.01 -9.13
N ARG A 65 12.08 -14.95 -9.84
CA ARG A 65 12.41 -15.21 -11.23
C ARG A 65 11.99 -14.02 -12.07
N CYS A 66 12.84 -13.69 -13.05
CA CYS A 66 12.63 -12.56 -13.94
C CYS A 66 12.75 -13.02 -15.40
N SER A 67 11.88 -12.49 -16.25
CA SER A 67 11.86 -12.69 -17.70
C SER A 67 11.25 -11.46 -18.38
N PHE A 68 10.95 -11.56 -19.67
CA PHE A 68 10.31 -10.49 -20.44
C PHE A 68 9.02 -10.97 -21.10
N ALA A 69 8.12 -10.02 -21.37
CA ALA A 69 6.92 -10.25 -22.16
C ALA A 69 6.68 -9.09 -23.13
N THR A 70 6.33 -9.40 -24.39
CA THR A 70 5.78 -8.39 -25.32
C THR A 70 4.28 -8.28 -25.11
N VAL A 71 3.81 -7.07 -24.79
CA VAL A 71 2.41 -6.83 -24.39
C VAL A 71 1.67 -6.04 -25.47
N SER A 72 0.45 -6.46 -25.77
CA SER A 72 -0.50 -5.69 -26.58
C SER A 72 -1.87 -5.67 -25.90
N VAL A 73 -2.53 -4.50 -25.90
CA VAL A 73 -3.89 -4.32 -25.36
C VAL A 73 -4.78 -3.83 -26.50
N ASN A 74 -5.87 -4.53 -26.78
CA ASN A 74 -6.82 -4.22 -27.86
C ASN A 74 -6.14 -3.99 -29.23
N GLY A 75 -5.13 -4.81 -29.54
CA GLY A 75 -4.37 -4.71 -30.80
C GLY A 75 -3.30 -3.61 -30.85
N LYS A 76 -3.18 -2.77 -29.82
CA LYS A 76 -2.11 -1.78 -29.68
C LYS A 76 -0.94 -2.38 -28.91
N SER A 77 0.24 -2.42 -29.52
CA SER A 77 1.47 -2.82 -28.83
C SER A 77 1.86 -1.79 -27.77
N LEU A 78 2.14 -2.26 -26.56
CA LEU A 78 2.74 -1.49 -25.47
C LEU A 78 4.25 -1.79 -25.33
N GLY A 79 4.77 -2.70 -26.17
CA GLY A 79 6.19 -3.05 -26.20
C GLY A 79 6.58 -4.11 -25.18
N LEU A 80 7.87 -4.11 -24.84
CA LEU A 80 8.49 -5.06 -23.90
C LEU A 80 8.24 -4.65 -22.45
N TYR A 81 7.90 -5.61 -21.61
CA TYR A 81 7.72 -5.51 -20.17
C TYR A 81 8.66 -6.47 -19.45
N VAL A 82 9.08 -6.11 -18.24
CA VAL A 82 9.77 -7.02 -17.33
C VAL A 82 8.71 -7.86 -16.60
N HIS A 83 8.73 -9.17 -16.81
CA HIS A 83 7.85 -10.12 -16.14
C HIS A 83 8.54 -10.67 -14.90
N LEU A 84 8.01 -10.32 -13.73
CA LEU A 84 8.58 -10.67 -12.43
C LEU A 84 7.65 -11.62 -11.68
N GLU A 85 8.21 -12.69 -11.11
CA GLU A 85 7.50 -13.59 -10.20
C GLU A 85 7.08 -12.84 -8.93
N GLU A 86 5.81 -12.98 -8.55
CA GLU A 86 5.30 -12.42 -7.30
C GLU A 86 5.74 -13.23 -6.09
N ILE A 87 6.05 -12.55 -5.00
CA ILE A 87 6.35 -13.16 -3.71
C ILE A 87 5.01 -13.48 -3.03
N LYS A 88 4.50 -14.69 -3.31
CA LYS A 88 3.29 -15.27 -2.72
C LYS A 88 3.54 -16.75 -2.38
N LYS A 89 2.52 -17.48 -1.93
CA LYS A 89 2.66 -18.89 -1.48
C LYS A 89 3.50 -19.78 -2.41
N PRO A 90 3.37 -19.75 -3.77
CA PRO A 90 4.20 -20.57 -4.65
C PRO A 90 5.70 -20.22 -4.59
N PHE A 91 6.04 -18.93 -4.47
CA PHE A 91 7.41 -18.49 -4.26
C PHE A 91 7.93 -18.99 -2.91
N LEU A 92 7.12 -18.83 -1.85
CA LEU A 92 7.51 -19.22 -0.49
C LEU A 92 7.77 -20.74 -0.42
N ALA A 93 6.87 -21.55 -0.98
CA ALA A 93 7.01 -23.00 -1.03
C ALA A 93 8.24 -23.49 -1.82
N ARG A 94 8.79 -22.65 -2.71
CA ARG A 94 10.01 -22.97 -3.48
C ARG A 94 11.29 -22.72 -2.68
N HIS A 95 11.26 -21.81 -1.71
CA HIS A 95 12.46 -21.32 -1.01
C HIS A 95 12.50 -21.67 0.48
N PHE A 96 11.35 -21.97 1.08
CA PHE A 96 11.21 -22.22 2.52
C PHE A 96 10.58 -23.58 2.78
N ALA A 97 10.70 -24.08 4.01
CA ALA A 97 10.12 -25.37 4.38
C ALA A 97 8.59 -25.30 4.47
N SER A 98 8.03 -24.11 4.69
CA SER A 98 6.60 -23.84 4.74
C SER A 98 6.27 -22.51 4.08
N SER A 99 5.08 -22.41 3.49
CA SER A 99 4.48 -21.18 2.96
C SER A 99 3.49 -20.50 3.92
N GLU A 100 3.25 -21.07 5.10
CA GLU A 100 2.18 -20.67 6.02
C GLU A 100 2.61 -19.65 7.10
N GLY A 101 3.87 -19.23 7.08
CA GLY A 101 4.40 -18.16 7.92
C GLY A 101 3.99 -16.74 7.49
N ASN A 102 4.59 -15.74 8.13
CA ASN A 102 4.27 -14.33 7.90
C ASN A 102 5.22 -13.71 6.86
N LEU A 103 4.64 -13.17 5.79
CA LEU A 103 5.30 -12.34 4.79
C LEU A 103 4.93 -10.87 5.04
N TYR A 104 5.92 -10.01 4.97
CA TYR A 104 5.78 -8.57 5.12
C TYR A 104 6.46 -7.82 3.96
N GLU A 105 6.02 -6.59 3.70
CA GLU A 105 6.61 -5.64 2.76
C GLU A 105 6.91 -4.33 3.49
N GLY A 106 8.09 -3.76 3.25
CA GLY A 106 8.44 -2.43 3.72
C GLY A 106 8.49 -1.45 2.53
N THR A 107 7.75 -0.35 2.66
CA THR A 107 7.72 0.76 1.70
C THR A 107 7.97 2.04 2.46
N VAL A 108 9.22 2.53 2.43
CA VAL A 108 9.67 3.63 3.31
C VAL A 108 9.39 3.27 4.79
N SER A 109 9.81 2.07 5.16
CA SER A 109 9.58 1.45 6.47
C SER A 109 10.87 0.90 7.05
N ASP A 110 10.97 0.89 8.37
CA ASP A 110 12.10 0.34 9.13
C ASP A 110 11.64 -0.25 10.46
N PHE A 111 12.54 -0.93 11.17
CA PHE A 111 12.27 -1.56 12.46
C PHE A 111 12.54 -0.60 13.62
N THR A 112 11.87 0.56 13.61
CA THR A 112 11.82 1.50 14.73
C THR A 112 10.37 1.67 15.21
N ALA A 113 10.18 2.16 16.44
CA ALA A 113 8.84 2.42 16.95
C ALA A 113 8.02 3.37 16.05
N GLU A 114 8.68 4.34 15.41
CA GLU A 114 8.07 5.28 14.48
C GLU A 114 7.60 4.61 13.17
N PHE A 115 8.42 3.70 12.63
CA PHE A 115 8.15 3.07 11.33
C PHE A 115 7.44 1.72 11.42
N ARG A 116 7.26 1.13 12.62
CA ARG A 116 6.57 -0.17 12.76
C ARG A 116 5.25 -0.14 11.99
N GLY A 117 4.40 0.86 12.23
CA GLY A 117 3.06 0.95 11.65
C GLY A 117 3.02 1.05 10.13
N THR A 118 4.15 1.33 9.47
CA THR A 118 4.25 1.42 8.00
C THR A 118 4.65 0.09 7.35
N ILE A 119 4.94 -0.95 8.12
CA ILE A 119 5.22 -2.30 7.61
C ILE A 119 3.89 -2.98 7.26
N GLU A 120 3.77 -3.47 6.03
CA GLU A 120 2.55 -4.12 5.55
C GLU A 120 2.66 -5.63 5.64
N LYS A 121 1.66 -6.28 6.26
CA LYS A 121 1.53 -7.74 6.26
C LYS A 121 0.89 -8.22 4.94
N LYS A 122 1.40 -9.30 4.37
CA LYS A 122 1.03 -9.81 3.01
C LYS A 122 0.48 -11.23 2.97
N THR A 123 0.43 -11.86 4.14
CA THR A 123 -0.12 -13.20 4.42
C THR A 123 -0.55 -13.23 5.88
N ASN A 124 -1.57 -14.02 6.22
CA ASN A 124 -2.16 -14.04 7.58
C ASN A 124 -2.63 -12.62 7.99
N GLU A 125 -3.19 -11.89 7.03
CA GLU A 125 -3.62 -10.48 7.16
C GLU A 125 -4.80 -10.35 8.13
N ASP A 126 -5.62 -11.39 8.25
CA ASP A 126 -6.70 -11.57 9.21
C ASP A 126 -6.24 -11.62 10.68
N LYS A 127 -4.94 -11.81 10.91
CA LYS A 127 -4.38 -11.95 12.26
C LYS A 127 -3.64 -10.69 12.67
N ASP A 128 -4.15 -10.00 13.68
CA ASP A 128 -3.47 -8.87 14.32
C ASP A 128 -2.32 -9.30 15.27
N ASP A 129 -1.50 -10.26 14.84
CA ASP A 129 -0.28 -10.68 15.54
C ASP A 129 0.95 -10.06 14.89
N TRP A 130 1.57 -9.10 15.57
CA TRP A 130 2.80 -8.43 15.14
C TRP A 130 3.98 -8.71 16.07
N SER A 131 3.84 -9.71 16.94
CA SER A 131 4.83 -10.04 17.97
C SER A 131 6.21 -10.35 17.40
N ASP A 132 6.29 -10.84 16.16
CA ASP A 132 7.55 -11.09 15.47
C ASP A 132 8.25 -9.79 15.03
N VAL A 133 7.53 -8.85 14.42
CA VAL A 133 8.05 -7.51 14.07
C VAL A 133 8.41 -6.72 15.33
N ASP A 134 7.55 -6.73 16.35
CA ASP A 134 7.78 -6.02 17.61
C ASP A 134 9.01 -6.56 18.36
N ALA A 135 9.31 -7.86 18.24
CA ALA A 135 10.53 -8.44 18.78
C ALA A 135 11.81 -7.92 18.09
N VAL A 136 11.75 -7.62 16.79
CA VAL A 136 12.86 -6.99 16.06
C VAL A 136 13.08 -5.56 16.56
N VAL A 137 12.00 -4.77 16.67
CA VAL A 137 12.04 -3.40 17.20
C VAL A 137 12.62 -3.37 18.61
N ALA A 138 12.10 -4.22 19.51
CA ALA A 138 12.60 -4.30 20.89
C ALA A 138 14.08 -4.72 20.98
N GLY A 139 14.52 -5.65 20.12
CA GLY A 139 15.92 -6.06 20.05
C GLY A 139 16.86 -4.94 19.57
N LEU A 140 16.38 -4.05 18.72
CA LEU A 140 17.13 -2.88 18.22
C LEU A 140 17.12 -1.71 19.23
N GLU A 141 16.05 -1.56 20.01
CA GLU A 141 15.95 -0.55 21.07
C GLU A 141 16.85 -0.85 22.28
N ASP A 142 17.17 -2.13 22.54
CA ASP A 142 18.16 -2.52 23.54
C ASP A 142 19.59 -2.44 22.96
N PRO A 143 20.40 -1.44 23.34
CA PRO A 143 21.74 -1.27 22.77
C PRO A 143 22.74 -2.31 23.29
N SER A 144 22.38 -3.11 24.29
CA SER A 144 23.28 -4.10 24.90
C SER A 144 23.49 -5.34 24.02
N ASP A 145 24.41 -6.21 24.44
CA ASP A 145 24.62 -7.52 23.82
C ASP A 145 23.36 -8.41 23.88
N ALA A 146 22.48 -8.17 24.87
CA ALA A 146 21.24 -8.91 25.01
C ALA A 146 20.24 -8.58 23.89
N GLY A 147 20.12 -7.30 23.51
CA GLY A 147 19.31 -6.86 22.36
C GLY A 147 19.80 -7.48 21.06
N LEU A 148 21.11 -7.49 20.83
CA LEU A 148 21.72 -8.12 19.65
C LEU A 148 21.54 -9.64 19.62
N ALA A 149 21.62 -10.30 20.78
CA ALA A 149 21.30 -11.71 20.91
C ALA A 149 19.82 -11.98 20.58
N ALA A 150 18.90 -11.18 21.12
CA ALA A 150 17.47 -11.27 20.82
C ALA A 150 17.19 -11.07 19.32
N LEU A 151 17.86 -10.11 18.67
CA LEU A 151 17.77 -9.88 17.23
C LEU A 151 18.19 -11.12 16.43
N THR A 152 19.22 -11.85 16.88
CA THR A 152 19.72 -13.08 16.22
C THR A 152 18.74 -14.26 16.32
N GLU A 153 17.89 -14.28 17.36
CA GLU A 153 16.87 -15.31 17.56
C GLU A 153 15.67 -15.10 16.63
N ILE A 154 15.41 -13.87 16.19
CA ILE A 154 14.24 -13.54 15.36
C ILE A 154 14.60 -13.27 13.89
N VAL A 155 15.78 -12.72 13.58
CA VAL A 155 16.29 -12.50 12.22
C VAL A 155 17.43 -13.46 11.91
N ASP A 156 17.46 -14.06 10.72
CA ASP A 156 18.62 -14.81 10.24
C ASP A 156 19.72 -13.83 9.84
N LEU A 157 20.46 -13.32 10.83
CA LEU A 157 21.46 -12.27 10.62
C LEU A 157 22.58 -12.71 9.67
N ASP A 158 22.90 -14.00 9.56
CA ASP A 158 23.90 -14.47 8.61
C ASP A 158 23.41 -14.31 7.16
N ARG A 159 22.15 -14.67 6.87
CA ARG A 159 21.55 -14.39 5.55
C ARG A 159 21.33 -12.90 5.34
N PHE A 160 21.00 -12.15 6.39
CA PHE A 160 20.87 -10.69 6.31
C PHE A 160 22.17 -10.02 5.87
N LEU A 161 23.33 -10.45 6.40
CA LEU A 161 24.64 -9.95 5.96
C LEU A 161 24.87 -10.19 4.46
N THR A 162 24.43 -11.34 3.92
CA THR A 162 24.47 -11.58 2.47
C THR A 162 23.52 -10.66 1.71
N PHE A 163 22.28 -10.52 2.17
CA PHE A 163 21.28 -9.63 1.55
C PHE A 163 21.81 -8.20 1.45
N TRP A 164 22.29 -7.66 2.57
CA TRP A 164 22.84 -6.32 2.65
C TRP A 164 24.09 -6.15 1.79
N ALA A 165 25.04 -7.10 1.84
CA ALA A 165 26.22 -7.05 0.99
C ALA A 165 25.88 -7.10 -0.50
N VAL A 166 24.82 -7.84 -0.91
CA VAL A 166 24.38 -7.84 -2.31
C VAL A 166 23.71 -6.52 -2.69
N GLU A 167 22.87 -5.91 -1.84
CA GLU A 167 22.34 -4.55 -2.08
C GLU A 167 23.48 -3.55 -2.33
N VAL A 168 24.55 -3.65 -1.54
CA VAL A 168 25.79 -2.91 -1.77
C VAL A 168 26.41 -3.30 -3.11
N LEU A 169 26.69 -4.56 -3.39
CA LEU A 169 27.35 -4.94 -4.65
C LEU A 169 26.59 -4.48 -5.90
N VAL A 170 25.27 -4.60 -5.91
CA VAL A 170 24.45 -4.13 -7.05
C VAL A 170 24.19 -2.62 -7.00
N GLY A 171 24.65 -1.88 -6.00
CA GLY A 171 24.43 -0.43 -5.89
C GLY A 171 22.95 -0.06 -5.78
N HIS A 172 22.17 -0.83 -5.01
CA HIS A 172 20.75 -0.61 -4.82
C HIS A 172 20.52 0.44 -3.73
N TRP A 173 20.57 1.72 -4.14
CA TRP A 173 20.40 2.83 -3.21
C TRP A 173 18.97 2.92 -2.65
N ASP A 174 17.94 2.59 -3.46
CA ASP A 174 16.53 2.63 -3.04
C ASP A 174 16.07 1.33 -2.34
N GLY A 175 17.01 0.54 -1.83
CA GLY A 175 16.74 -0.75 -1.18
C GLY A 175 16.51 -0.58 0.32
N TYR A 176 16.47 -1.69 1.07
CA TYR A 176 16.27 -1.61 2.51
C TYR A 176 17.43 -0.84 3.14
N ALA A 177 18.67 -1.25 2.89
CA ALA A 177 19.83 -0.68 3.57
C ALA A 177 20.14 0.78 3.17
N GLY A 178 19.66 1.20 1.99
CA GLY A 178 19.90 2.52 1.43
C GLY A 178 18.76 3.53 1.62
N ASN A 179 17.49 3.13 1.55
CA ASN A 179 16.38 4.08 1.61
C ASN A 179 15.11 3.54 2.30
N ARG A 180 15.22 2.52 3.16
CA ARG A 180 14.07 1.93 3.88
C ARG A 180 12.98 1.39 2.94
N ASN A 181 13.33 1.06 1.70
CA ASN A 181 12.34 0.81 0.66
C ASN A 181 12.61 -0.48 -0.12
N ASN A 182 11.64 -0.94 -0.91
CA ASN A 182 11.81 -2.03 -1.87
C ASN A 182 12.32 -3.36 -1.28
N TYR A 183 11.75 -3.79 -0.16
CA TYR A 183 12.09 -5.08 0.43
C TYR A 183 10.87 -5.81 0.95
N GLN A 184 10.96 -7.14 0.95
CA GLN A 184 10.06 -8.00 1.68
C GLN A 184 10.85 -8.86 2.66
N PHE A 185 10.17 -9.40 3.65
CA PHE A 185 10.80 -10.32 4.58
C PHE A 185 9.79 -11.36 5.05
N TYR A 186 10.27 -12.59 5.17
CA TYR A 186 9.43 -13.75 5.47
C TYR A 186 9.94 -14.50 6.68
N ARG A 187 9.02 -14.91 7.54
CA ARG A 187 9.28 -15.82 8.66
C ARG A 187 8.39 -17.03 8.55
N GLU A 188 8.99 -18.17 8.20
CA GLU A 188 8.31 -19.46 8.26
C GLU A 188 7.93 -19.81 9.72
N PRO A 189 6.92 -20.66 9.96
CA PRO A 189 6.48 -21.00 11.30
C PRO A 189 7.63 -21.57 12.15
N GLY A 190 7.94 -20.91 13.27
CA GLY A 190 9.05 -21.28 14.16
C GLY A 190 10.46 -20.96 13.63
N GLY A 191 10.57 -20.33 12.46
CA GLY A 191 11.82 -19.91 11.86
C GLY A 191 12.25 -18.49 12.25
N ARG A 192 13.20 -17.97 11.49
CA ARG A 192 13.71 -16.58 11.58
C ARG A 192 13.35 -15.81 10.32
N PHE A 193 13.29 -14.49 10.43
CA PHE A 193 13.11 -13.61 9.29
C PHE A 193 14.25 -13.76 8.28
N VAL A 194 13.88 -13.87 7.02
CA VAL A 194 14.78 -13.82 5.86
C VAL A 194 14.32 -12.70 4.95
N PHE A 195 15.23 -11.78 4.63
CA PHE A 195 14.98 -10.65 3.73
C PHE A 195 15.01 -11.10 2.28
N ILE A 196 14.16 -10.49 1.47
CA ILE A 196 13.89 -10.82 0.08
C ILE A 196 13.91 -9.51 -0.71
N PRO A 197 14.72 -9.39 -1.77
CA PRO A 197 14.79 -8.18 -2.57
C PRO A 197 13.49 -7.96 -3.34
N TRP A 198 13.07 -6.70 -3.43
CA TRP A 198 11.93 -6.27 -4.25
C TRP A 198 12.30 -4.96 -4.96
N GLY A 199 11.52 -4.48 -5.93
CA GLY A 199 11.72 -3.15 -6.53
C GLY A 199 13.13 -2.80 -7.05
N VAL A 200 13.92 -3.80 -7.48
CA VAL A 200 15.36 -3.62 -7.77
C VAL A 200 15.66 -2.99 -9.15
N ASP A 201 14.76 -2.18 -9.71
CA ASP A 201 14.99 -1.50 -11.00
C ASP A 201 15.95 -0.31 -10.90
N GLN A 202 16.06 0.32 -9.73
CA GLN A 202 17.05 1.37 -9.41
C GLN A 202 18.40 0.79 -8.95
N ALA A 203 18.80 -0.37 -9.49
CA ALA A 203 20.10 -0.98 -9.24
C ALA A 203 21.14 -0.55 -10.28
N PHE A 204 22.41 -0.83 -9.98
CA PHE A 204 23.60 -0.55 -10.78
C PHE A 204 23.86 0.95 -11.02
N HIS A 205 23.44 1.82 -10.11
CA HIS A 205 23.74 3.25 -10.16
C HIS A 205 25.15 3.52 -9.66
N LEU A 206 25.91 4.32 -10.41
CA LEU A 206 27.22 4.79 -9.99
C LEU A 206 27.09 5.91 -8.96
N GLN A 207 28.13 6.06 -8.15
CA GLN A 207 28.27 7.18 -7.22
C GLN A 207 28.19 8.57 -7.89
N ASP A 208 28.60 8.65 -9.16
CA ASP A 208 28.55 9.86 -9.99
C ASP A 208 27.24 10.00 -10.80
N ASP A 209 26.31 9.04 -10.71
CA ASP A 209 25.00 9.17 -11.35
C ASP A 209 24.17 10.18 -10.54
N PRO A 210 23.66 11.27 -11.13
CA PRO A 210 22.89 12.28 -10.40
C PRO A 210 21.64 11.64 -9.80
N ASN A 211 21.60 11.59 -8.47
CA ASN A 211 20.43 11.13 -7.74
C ASN A 211 19.56 12.35 -7.41
N PRO A 212 18.26 12.39 -7.77
CA PRO A 212 17.38 13.50 -7.40
C PRO A 212 17.27 13.75 -5.88
N PHE A 213 17.71 12.80 -5.04
CA PHE A 213 17.73 12.87 -3.57
C PHE A 213 19.10 13.29 -2.97
N ASP A 214 19.91 14.06 -3.73
CA ASP A 214 21.30 14.48 -3.48
C ASP A 214 21.64 15.20 -2.15
N GLY A 215 20.73 15.22 -1.17
CA GLY A 215 21.03 15.55 0.23
C GLY A 215 21.62 14.38 1.06
N ILE A 216 21.48 13.13 0.60
CA ILE A 216 21.97 11.90 1.28
C ILE A 216 23.06 11.19 0.44
N SER A 217 23.25 11.60 -0.81
CA SER A 217 23.77 10.78 -1.91
C SER A 217 25.28 10.60 -2.04
N ASN A 218 26.04 10.44 -0.95
CA ASN A 218 27.38 9.86 -1.10
C ASN A 218 27.87 9.08 0.13
N PRO A 219 27.07 8.11 0.64
CA PRO A 219 27.59 7.18 1.63
C PRO A 219 28.79 6.42 1.05
N PRO A 220 29.78 6.01 1.89
CA PRO A 220 30.84 5.14 1.44
C PRO A 220 30.29 3.95 0.65
N PRO A 221 30.77 3.71 -0.59
CA PRO A 221 30.15 2.78 -1.52
C PRO A 221 30.09 1.33 -1.01
N SER A 222 30.87 0.99 0.02
CA SER A 222 30.93 -0.34 0.63
C SER A 222 30.02 -0.56 1.85
N VAL A 223 29.25 0.44 2.31
CA VAL A 223 28.49 0.32 3.58
C VAL A 223 26.98 0.32 3.42
N LEU A 224 26.35 1.42 2.96
CA LEU A 224 24.88 1.56 2.96
C LEU A 224 24.21 1.09 4.28
N ALA A 225 24.38 1.82 5.38
CA ALA A 225 23.81 1.45 6.69
C ALA A 225 22.80 2.50 7.21
N LEU A 226 21.85 2.90 6.36
CA LEU A 226 20.87 3.96 6.66
C LEU A 226 19.67 3.46 7.50
N THR A 227 19.51 2.15 7.65
CA THR A 227 18.42 1.52 8.40
C THR A 227 18.86 0.83 9.67
N ALA A 228 17.91 0.58 10.56
CA ALA A 228 18.16 0.20 11.94
C ALA A 228 19.03 -1.05 12.08
N ILE A 229 18.78 -2.11 11.30
CA ILE A 229 19.56 -3.35 11.39
C ILE A 229 21.00 -3.15 10.87
N PRO A 230 21.26 -2.73 9.61
CA PRO A 230 22.60 -2.43 9.13
C PRO A 230 23.37 -1.47 10.04
N ASN A 231 22.70 -0.43 10.54
CA ASN A 231 23.31 0.55 11.42
C ASN A 231 23.78 -0.08 12.74
N ARG A 232 22.92 -0.86 13.40
CA ARG A 232 23.25 -1.56 14.64
C ARG A 232 24.40 -2.55 14.46
N LEU A 233 24.43 -3.26 13.34
CA LEU A 233 25.46 -4.26 13.03
C LEU A 233 26.80 -3.61 12.66
N TYR A 234 26.79 -2.50 11.91
CA TYR A 234 28.04 -1.85 11.47
C TYR A 234 28.75 -1.11 12.61
N HIS A 235 28.02 -0.64 13.61
CA HIS A 235 28.59 -0.01 14.81
C HIS A 235 29.11 -1.03 15.83
N ASP A 236 28.85 -2.31 15.64
CA ASP A 236 29.43 -3.39 16.41
C ASP A 236 30.67 -3.94 15.71
N GLU A 237 31.82 -3.97 16.39
CA GLU A 237 33.10 -4.33 15.76
C GLU A 237 33.08 -5.76 15.19
N GLU A 238 32.50 -6.73 15.90
CA GLU A 238 32.46 -8.12 15.46
C GLU A 238 31.54 -8.29 14.25
N TRP A 239 30.36 -7.68 14.28
CA TRP A 239 29.40 -7.77 13.17
C TRP A 239 29.85 -6.99 11.94
N ARG A 240 30.51 -5.83 12.11
CA ARG A 240 31.16 -5.11 11.03
C ARG A 240 32.23 -5.96 10.35
N ASP A 241 33.07 -6.65 11.11
CA ASP A 241 34.10 -7.53 10.55
C ASP A 241 33.48 -8.71 9.78
N ARG A 242 32.38 -9.28 10.29
CA ARG A 242 31.61 -10.32 9.60
C ARG A 242 31.00 -9.80 8.29
N TYR A 243 30.40 -8.62 8.32
CA TYR A 243 29.85 -7.97 7.13
C TYR A 243 30.93 -7.73 6.06
N VAL A 244 32.05 -7.10 6.44
CA VAL A 244 33.16 -6.82 5.52
C VAL A 244 33.75 -8.12 4.96
N GLY A 245 33.85 -9.16 5.80
CA GLY A 245 34.24 -10.51 5.37
C GLY A 245 33.28 -11.08 4.32
N ARG A 246 31.97 -11.02 4.57
CA ARG A 246 30.92 -11.48 3.65
C ARG A 246 30.92 -10.70 2.34
N LEU A 247 31.11 -9.38 2.38
CA LEU A 247 31.19 -8.54 1.18
C LEU A 247 32.36 -8.94 0.28
N LYS A 248 33.54 -9.18 0.86
CA LYS A 248 34.73 -9.67 0.13
C LYS A 248 34.51 -11.08 -0.41
N GLU A 249 33.91 -11.98 0.38
CA GLU A 249 33.56 -13.33 -0.06
C GLU A 249 32.64 -13.30 -1.30
N LEU A 250 31.62 -12.45 -1.29
CA LEU A 250 30.67 -12.33 -2.42
C LEU A 250 31.31 -11.69 -3.65
N LEU A 251 32.26 -10.76 -3.48
CA LEU A 251 33.08 -10.29 -4.60
C LEU A 251 33.85 -11.45 -5.26
N ASP A 252 34.37 -12.39 -4.48
CA ASP A 252 35.17 -13.50 -5.00
C ASP A 252 34.32 -14.66 -5.56
N THR A 253 33.07 -14.81 -5.10
CA THR A 253 32.24 -15.99 -5.40
C THR A 253 31.01 -15.72 -6.24
N VAL A 254 30.46 -14.49 -6.21
CA VAL A 254 29.20 -14.12 -6.89
C VAL A 254 29.43 -13.03 -7.93
N TRP A 255 30.32 -12.08 -7.67
CA TRP A 255 30.60 -10.95 -8.57
C TRP A 255 31.59 -11.32 -9.69
N ASP A 256 31.27 -12.31 -10.51
CA ASP A 256 32.06 -12.66 -11.69
C ASP A 256 31.73 -11.69 -12.84
N GLU A 257 32.65 -10.77 -13.15
CA GLU A 257 32.43 -9.74 -14.16
C GLU A 257 32.17 -10.32 -15.56
N ASP A 258 32.85 -11.39 -15.96
CA ASP A 258 32.69 -12.00 -17.28
C ASP A 258 31.30 -12.65 -17.41
N GLU A 259 30.85 -13.36 -16.38
CA GLU A 259 29.52 -13.96 -16.36
C GLU A 259 28.40 -12.91 -16.30
N LEU A 260 28.58 -11.83 -15.54
CA LEU A 260 27.60 -10.74 -15.44
C LEU A 260 27.48 -9.99 -16.79
N LEU A 261 28.61 -9.72 -17.46
CA LEU A 261 28.61 -9.10 -18.79
C LEU A 261 27.96 -10.01 -19.84
N ALA A 262 28.18 -11.33 -19.76
CA ALA A 262 27.50 -12.29 -20.63
C ALA A 262 25.98 -12.35 -20.36
N SER A 263 25.55 -12.22 -19.11
CA SER A 263 24.12 -12.12 -18.78
C SER A 263 23.50 -10.85 -19.37
N ILE A 264 24.20 -9.71 -19.26
CA ILE A 264 23.78 -8.44 -19.89
C ILE A 264 23.64 -8.60 -21.40
N ASP A 265 24.58 -9.26 -22.08
CA ASP A 265 24.49 -9.50 -23.52
C ASP A 265 23.19 -10.21 -23.90
N GLY A 266 22.82 -11.24 -23.14
CA GLY A 266 21.58 -11.99 -23.35
C GLY A 266 20.33 -11.15 -23.11
N LEU A 267 20.27 -10.42 -22.00
CA LEU A 267 19.12 -9.56 -21.68
C LEU A 267 18.99 -8.41 -22.69
N ALA A 268 20.09 -7.74 -23.02
CA ALA A 268 20.12 -6.63 -23.96
C ALA A 268 19.73 -7.06 -25.38
N ALA A 269 20.10 -8.27 -25.82
CA ALA A 269 19.66 -8.80 -27.11
C ALA A 269 18.13 -8.91 -27.20
N ILE A 270 17.47 -9.42 -26.15
CA ILE A 270 16.01 -9.49 -26.05
C ILE A 270 15.40 -8.08 -26.11
N VAL A 271 15.98 -7.13 -25.36
CA VAL A 271 15.53 -5.73 -25.35
C VAL A 271 15.64 -5.10 -26.75
N GLN A 272 16.77 -5.27 -27.44
CA GLN A 272 16.96 -4.70 -28.78
C GLN A 272 16.03 -5.32 -29.83
N GLU A 273 15.69 -6.60 -29.70
CA GLU A 273 14.76 -7.28 -30.60
C GLU A 273 13.31 -6.83 -30.38
N HIS A 274 12.87 -6.76 -29.12
CA HIS A 274 11.45 -6.69 -28.78
C HIS A 274 10.96 -5.35 -28.22
N ALA A 275 11.86 -4.46 -27.76
CA ALA A 275 11.45 -3.12 -27.34
C ALA A 275 10.91 -2.29 -28.51
N LEU A 276 10.10 -1.28 -28.19
CA LEU A 276 9.60 -0.33 -29.18
C LEU A 276 10.78 0.39 -29.86
N PRO A 277 10.75 0.61 -31.19
CA PRO A 277 11.86 1.19 -31.94
C PRO A 277 12.43 2.47 -31.33
N GLU A 278 11.57 3.36 -30.84
CA GLU A 278 11.92 4.63 -30.21
C GLU A 278 12.67 4.49 -28.86
N ARG A 279 12.58 3.33 -28.20
CA ARG A 279 13.26 3.06 -26.92
C ARG A 279 14.62 2.38 -27.08
N ARG A 280 14.87 1.72 -28.21
CA ARG A 280 16.07 0.87 -28.41
C ARG A 280 17.39 1.60 -28.26
N ALA A 281 17.48 2.83 -28.76
CA ALA A 281 18.70 3.63 -28.67
C ALA A 281 19.03 4.03 -27.23
N ALA A 282 18.02 4.47 -26.46
CA ALA A 282 18.17 4.78 -25.05
C ALA A 282 18.54 3.53 -24.24
N ALA A 283 17.87 2.41 -24.50
CA ALA A 283 18.16 1.14 -23.84
C ALA A 283 19.60 0.66 -24.10
N ALA A 284 20.10 0.80 -25.34
CA ALA A 284 21.49 0.45 -25.66
C ALA A 284 22.51 1.34 -24.92
N ALA A 285 22.24 2.65 -24.84
CA ALA A 285 23.09 3.59 -24.12
C ALA A 285 23.11 3.30 -22.61
N ASP A 286 21.95 3.05 -22.01
CA ASP A 286 21.85 2.77 -20.57
C ASP A 286 22.41 1.37 -20.22
N THR A 287 22.30 0.39 -21.13
CA THR A 287 22.98 -0.91 -20.97
C THR A 287 24.51 -0.74 -20.83
N GLU A 288 25.11 0.21 -21.55
CA GLU A 288 26.55 0.49 -21.42
C GLU A 288 26.89 1.06 -20.04
N ARG A 289 26.02 1.90 -19.46
CA ARG A 289 26.18 2.39 -18.08
C ARG A 289 26.26 1.22 -17.09
N VAL A 290 25.38 0.23 -17.22
CA VAL A 290 25.37 -0.98 -16.37
C VAL A 290 26.65 -1.80 -16.54
N ARG A 291 27.19 -1.93 -17.76
CA ARG A 291 28.49 -2.60 -17.99
C ARG A 291 29.63 -1.88 -17.29
N GLN A 292 29.66 -0.55 -17.39
CA GLN A 292 30.70 0.26 -16.75
C GLN A 292 30.60 0.18 -15.23
N PHE A 293 29.39 0.09 -14.66
CA PHE A 293 29.20 -0.19 -13.24
C PHE A 293 29.88 -1.50 -12.83
N ILE A 294 29.57 -2.60 -13.51
CA ILE A 294 30.11 -3.93 -13.17
C ILE A 294 31.63 -3.97 -13.20
N LEU A 295 32.22 -3.42 -14.26
CA LEU A 295 33.68 -3.39 -14.46
C LEU A 295 34.41 -2.58 -13.38
N LYS A 296 33.76 -1.57 -12.79
CA LYS A 296 34.37 -0.69 -11.78
C LYS A 296 34.12 -1.16 -10.35
N ARG A 297 33.00 -1.85 -10.11
CA ARG A 297 32.46 -2.07 -8.76
C ARG A 297 33.44 -2.75 -7.81
N ARG A 298 34.16 -3.78 -8.27
CA ARG A 298 35.16 -4.47 -7.43
C ARG A 298 36.26 -3.52 -6.95
N ALA A 299 36.81 -2.71 -7.86
CA ALA A 299 37.90 -1.80 -7.52
C ALA A 299 37.44 -0.68 -6.58
N GLU A 300 36.21 -0.19 -6.78
CA GLU A 300 35.57 0.79 -5.91
C GLU A 300 35.38 0.26 -4.49
N ILE A 301 34.74 -0.91 -4.33
CA ILE A 301 34.51 -1.53 -3.02
C ILE A 301 35.83 -1.84 -2.29
N LEU A 302 36.79 -2.48 -2.97
CA LEU A 302 38.06 -2.83 -2.33
C LEU A 302 38.91 -1.60 -1.98
N GLY A 303 38.81 -0.55 -2.80
CA GLY A 303 39.43 0.74 -2.53
C GLY A 303 38.87 1.40 -1.27
N ASP A 304 37.54 1.42 -1.14
CA ASP A 304 36.83 2.00 0.00
C ASP A 304 37.11 1.26 1.32
N LEU A 305 37.30 -0.06 1.26
CA LEU A 305 37.66 -0.89 2.43
C LEU A 305 39.14 -0.80 2.85
N THR A 306 39.97 0.02 2.18
CA THR A 306 41.43 0.09 2.38
C THR A 306 41.85 1.50 2.81
N PRO A 307 42.67 1.67 3.88
CA PRO A 307 43.36 0.63 4.67
C PRO A 307 42.49 -0.04 5.73
N ALA A 308 41.30 0.49 5.98
CA ALA A 308 40.31 -0.07 6.90
C ALA A 308 38.91 0.26 6.34
N PRO A 309 37.86 -0.49 6.75
CA PRO A 309 36.48 -0.15 6.41
C PRO A 309 36.17 1.29 6.83
N PRO A 310 35.39 2.04 6.02
CA PRO A 310 35.09 3.43 6.31
C PRO A 310 34.25 3.53 7.59
N GLU A 311 34.44 4.61 8.34
CA GLU A 311 33.55 4.93 9.44
C GLU A 311 32.16 5.28 8.88
N TRP A 312 31.13 4.80 9.57
CA TRP A 312 29.76 5.21 9.28
C TRP A 312 29.32 6.18 10.37
N PRO A 313 28.83 7.38 10.02
CA PRO A 313 28.35 8.29 11.05
C PRO A 313 27.17 7.65 11.77
N ALA A 314 27.19 7.70 13.11
CA ALA A 314 26.00 7.43 13.89
C ALA A 314 24.89 8.37 13.38
N PRO A 315 23.64 7.89 13.22
CA PRO A 315 22.57 8.76 12.78
C PRO A 315 22.50 9.94 13.76
N GLU A 316 22.77 11.15 13.26
CA GLU A 316 22.24 12.33 13.94
C GLU A 316 20.74 12.10 13.93
N GLN A 317 20.14 11.85 15.10
CA GLN A 317 18.71 12.04 15.19
C GLN A 317 18.52 13.53 14.92
N PRO A 318 17.92 13.93 13.78
CA PRO A 318 17.61 15.33 13.61
C PRO A 318 16.75 15.68 14.84
N GLU A 319 17.14 16.71 15.60
CA GLU A 319 16.22 17.27 16.58
C GLU A 319 14.95 17.59 15.80
N ALA A 320 13.88 16.81 16.02
CA ALA A 320 12.66 16.97 15.26
C ALA A 320 12.27 18.44 15.33
N GLU A 321 12.30 19.15 14.19
CA GLU A 321 11.88 20.54 14.16
C GLU A 321 10.46 20.56 14.70
N ARG A 322 10.22 21.33 15.76
CA ARG A 322 8.90 21.45 16.37
C ARG A 322 8.26 22.74 15.92
N GLY A 323 6.99 22.67 15.59
CA GLY A 323 6.23 23.88 15.30
C GLY A 323 4.73 23.66 15.20
N SER A 324 4.04 24.75 14.90
CA SER A 324 2.60 24.77 14.69
C SER A 324 2.22 25.64 13.48
N VAL A 325 1.12 25.29 12.83
CA VAL A 325 0.55 26.04 11.71
C VAL A 325 -0.94 26.28 11.95
N GLU A 326 -1.41 27.47 11.61
CA GLU A 326 -2.82 27.81 11.48
C GLU A 326 -3.06 28.43 10.12
N VAL A 327 -4.04 27.94 9.37
CA VAL A 327 -4.34 28.40 8.01
C VAL A 327 -5.84 28.53 7.79
N ARG A 328 -6.24 29.50 6.96
CA ARG A 328 -7.59 29.56 6.36
C ARG A 328 -7.46 29.65 4.84
N PHE A 329 -8.28 28.89 4.13
CA PHE A 329 -8.07 28.68 2.70
C PHE A 329 -9.37 28.47 1.93
N GLU A 330 -9.24 28.64 0.61
CA GLU A 330 -10.25 28.34 -0.40
C GLU A 330 -9.52 27.78 -1.63
N THR A 331 -10.02 26.70 -2.21
CA THR A 331 -9.51 26.08 -3.43
C THR A 331 -10.62 25.31 -4.15
N THR A 332 -10.27 24.55 -5.18
CA THR A 332 -11.20 23.66 -5.89
C THR A 332 -10.66 22.25 -6.00
N TRP A 333 -11.54 21.26 -5.97
CA TRP A 333 -11.18 19.86 -6.19
C TRP A 333 -10.66 19.65 -7.61
N GLY A 334 -9.51 18.96 -7.73
CA GLY A 334 -8.80 18.72 -8.99
C GLY A 334 -7.72 19.75 -9.33
N SER A 335 -7.61 20.83 -8.55
CA SER A 335 -6.56 21.86 -8.70
C SER A 335 -5.14 21.32 -8.49
N ASN A 336 -5.00 20.17 -7.81
CA ASN A 336 -3.70 19.49 -7.65
C ASN A 336 -3.08 18.98 -8.96
N ARG A 337 -3.85 18.97 -10.06
CA ARG A 337 -3.35 18.68 -11.42
C ARG A 337 -2.93 19.93 -12.19
N SER A 338 -2.98 21.11 -11.58
CA SER A 338 -2.57 22.35 -12.22
C SER A 338 -1.09 22.34 -12.57
N ALA A 339 -0.75 22.89 -13.74
CA ALA A 339 0.63 23.10 -14.15
C ALA A 339 1.35 24.18 -13.32
N ASN A 340 0.61 24.99 -12.57
CA ASN A 340 1.15 26.01 -11.68
C ASN A 340 0.37 26.05 -10.35
N PRO A 341 0.64 25.10 -9.42
CA PRO A 341 -0.11 24.99 -8.18
C PRO A 341 0.06 26.20 -7.24
N LEU A 342 1.12 26.98 -7.38
CA LEU A 342 1.32 28.25 -6.65
C LEU A 342 0.32 29.34 -7.04
N ALA A 343 -0.35 29.22 -8.19
CA ALA A 343 -1.38 30.15 -8.63
C ALA A 343 -2.81 29.65 -8.34
N GLU A 344 -2.93 28.48 -7.71
CA GLU A 344 -4.23 27.87 -7.40
C GLU A 344 -4.66 28.19 -5.97
N GLY A 345 -5.98 28.31 -5.81
CA GLY A 345 -6.59 28.59 -4.53
C GLY A 345 -6.16 29.93 -3.92
N LYS A 346 -6.51 30.10 -2.66
CA LYS A 346 -6.27 31.33 -1.90
C LYS A 346 -6.12 31.01 -0.43
N VAL A 347 -4.99 31.41 0.15
CA VAL A 347 -4.81 31.45 1.60
C VAL A 347 -5.23 32.84 2.10
N THR A 348 -6.15 32.89 3.05
CA THR A 348 -6.67 34.15 3.62
C THR A 348 -6.08 34.47 4.98
N PHE A 349 -5.50 33.48 5.64
CA PHE A 349 -4.79 33.61 6.90
C PHE A 349 -3.73 32.51 6.99
N LEU A 350 -2.54 32.86 7.46
CA LEU A 350 -1.46 31.92 7.78
C LEU A 350 -0.75 32.41 9.03
N ALA A 351 -0.58 31.54 10.02
CA ALA A 351 0.34 31.75 11.13
C ALA A 351 1.20 30.50 11.33
N VAL A 352 2.49 30.70 11.53
CA VAL A 352 3.44 29.65 11.85
C VAL A 352 4.07 29.97 13.20
N ASN A 353 4.05 29.02 14.14
CA ASN A 353 4.52 29.20 15.52
C ASN A 353 3.89 30.43 16.21
N GLY A 354 2.60 30.67 15.94
CA GLY A 354 1.85 31.83 16.45
C GLY A 354 2.22 33.18 15.82
N THR A 355 3.11 33.21 14.82
CA THR A 355 3.47 34.42 14.08
C THR A 355 2.69 34.46 12.77
N GLU A 356 1.86 35.48 12.58
CA GLU A 356 1.11 35.70 11.34
C GLU A 356 2.07 36.07 10.20
N LEU A 357 1.93 35.36 9.08
CA LEU A 357 2.75 35.52 7.87
C LEU A 357 1.90 36.07 6.72
N PRO A 358 2.50 36.77 5.74
CA PRO A 358 1.79 37.20 4.54
C PRO A 358 1.25 35.99 3.77
N ALA A 359 -0.08 35.90 3.66
CA ALA A 359 -0.74 34.78 2.95
C ALA A 359 -0.68 34.88 1.42
N GLY A 360 -0.12 35.96 0.86
CA GLY A 360 -0.24 36.32 -0.55
C GLY A 360 0.62 35.53 -1.54
N ASP A 361 1.56 34.73 -1.05
CA ASP A 361 2.53 33.98 -1.87
C ASP A 361 2.39 32.45 -1.74
N LEU A 362 1.28 31.96 -1.14
CA LEU A 362 1.00 30.54 -1.03
C LEU A 362 -0.10 30.09 -2.00
N GLY A 363 0.16 28.98 -2.69
CA GLY A 363 -0.84 28.19 -3.39
C GLY A 363 -1.47 27.16 -2.47
N VAL A 364 -2.74 26.83 -2.72
CA VAL A 364 -3.44 25.74 -2.04
C VAL A 364 -4.21 24.93 -3.08
N VAL A 365 -3.92 23.64 -3.14
CA VAL A 365 -4.52 22.71 -4.10
C VAL A 365 -5.18 21.54 -3.40
N ALA A 366 -6.18 20.96 -4.05
CA ALA A 366 -6.88 19.79 -3.57
C ALA A 366 -7.21 18.79 -4.69
N GLY A 367 -7.35 17.52 -4.33
CA GLY A 367 -7.78 16.46 -5.22
C GLY A 367 -7.48 15.08 -4.64
N HIS A 368 -7.55 14.04 -5.48
CA HIS A 368 -7.10 12.71 -5.08
C HIS A 368 -5.64 12.77 -4.61
N ALA A 369 -5.38 12.19 -3.44
CA ALA A 369 -4.04 12.01 -2.92
C ALA A 369 -3.23 11.18 -3.91
N SER A 370 -1.99 11.60 -4.12
CA SER A 370 -0.99 10.78 -4.79
C SER A 370 -0.65 9.56 -3.94
N ALA A 371 0.01 8.56 -4.53
CA ALA A 371 0.49 7.40 -3.79
C ALA A 371 1.49 7.77 -2.68
N GLU A 372 2.22 8.90 -2.81
CA GLU A 372 3.08 9.47 -1.75
C GLU A 372 2.27 9.95 -0.57
N GLU A 373 1.21 10.72 -0.85
CA GLU A 373 0.34 11.27 0.17
C GLU A 373 -0.52 10.18 0.82
N GLY A 374 -0.84 9.10 0.08
CA GLY A 374 -1.53 7.91 0.59
C GLY A 374 -0.68 7.01 1.50
N GLY A 375 0.62 7.30 1.69
CA GLY A 375 1.55 6.53 2.52
C GLY A 375 1.22 6.47 4.02
N PHE A 376 0.12 7.08 4.44
CA PHE A 376 -0.44 6.96 5.79
C PHE A 376 -1.39 5.77 5.96
N GLY A 377 -1.54 4.90 4.97
CA GLY A 377 -2.45 3.75 5.05
C GLY A 377 -3.92 4.16 5.02
N ILE A 378 -4.26 5.20 4.24
CA ILE A 378 -5.63 5.67 4.00
C ILE A 378 -5.99 5.33 2.55
N GLU A 379 -6.90 4.38 2.35
CA GLU A 379 -7.42 4.07 1.01
C GLU A 379 -8.34 5.20 0.49
N GLU A 380 -8.34 5.41 -0.84
CA GLU A 380 -9.10 6.48 -1.51
C GLU A 380 -8.98 7.85 -0.82
N ALA A 381 -7.75 8.29 -0.62
CA ALA A 381 -7.48 9.53 0.11
C ALA A 381 -7.60 10.80 -0.76
N ALA A 382 -7.99 11.89 -0.11
CA ALA A 382 -7.94 13.26 -0.58
C ALA A 382 -6.67 13.93 -0.06
N SER A 383 -6.05 14.76 -0.88
CA SER A 383 -4.95 15.64 -0.49
C SER A 383 -5.41 17.09 -0.50
N LEU A 384 -5.02 17.84 0.52
CA LEU A 384 -4.98 19.30 0.55
C LEU A 384 -3.52 19.71 0.78
N ALA A 385 -2.88 20.31 -0.23
CA ALA A 385 -1.48 20.72 -0.17
C ALA A 385 -1.34 22.24 -0.21
N PHE A 386 -0.55 22.78 0.71
CA PHE A 386 -0.22 24.20 0.85
C PHE A 386 1.23 24.40 0.45
N ILE A 387 1.49 25.28 -0.51
CA ILE A 387 2.77 25.35 -1.22
C ILE A 387 3.25 26.81 -1.23
N SER A 388 4.48 27.02 -0.79
CA SER A 388 5.21 28.30 -0.80
C SER A 388 6.44 28.19 -1.67
N LEU A 389 6.81 29.28 -2.35
CA LEU A 389 8.09 29.42 -3.04
C LEU A 389 9.02 30.32 -2.24
N GLU A 390 10.15 29.76 -1.82
CA GLU A 390 11.13 30.47 -1.00
C GLU A 390 12.06 31.34 -1.85
N ALA A 391 12.70 32.33 -1.21
CA ALA A 391 13.57 33.28 -1.88
C ALA A 391 14.80 32.65 -2.56
N ASP A 392 15.24 31.48 -2.10
CA ASP A 392 16.34 30.71 -2.68
C ASP A 392 15.90 29.82 -3.86
N GLY A 393 14.59 29.73 -4.10
CA GLY A 393 13.94 28.93 -5.13
C GLY A 393 13.59 27.50 -4.71
N SER A 394 13.71 27.16 -3.43
CA SER A 394 13.11 25.95 -2.85
C SER A 394 11.59 26.11 -2.69
N LEU A 395 10.87 24.99 -2.57
CA LEU A 395 9.46 25.00 -2.18
C LEU A 395 9.37 24.53 -0.74
N SER A 396 8.50 25.14 0.04
CA SER A 396 8.13 24.67 1.38
C SER A 396 6.62 24.54 1.46
N GLY A 397 6.13 23.67 2.35
CA GLY A 397 4.71 23.46 2.43
C GLY A 397 4.32 22.46 3.49
N PHE A 398 3.03 22.18 3.50
CA PHE A 398 2.50 21.06 4.26
C PHE A 398 1.31 20.46 3.53
N THR A 399 1.08 19.18 3.76
CA THR A 399 -0.04 18.45 3.18
C THR A 399 -0.89 17.86 4.29
N ILE A 400 -2.20 17.87 4.07
CA ILE A 400 -3.18 17.16 4.87
C ILE A 400 -3.81 16.09 3.97
N VAL A 401 -3.89 14.89 4.50
CA VAL A 401 -4.45 13.72 3.80
C VAL A 401 -5.63 13.22 4.61
N ALA A 402 -6.78 13.05 3.97
CA ALA A 402 -8.04 12.64 4.58
C ALA A 402 -8.71 11.53 3.77
N PRO A 403 -9.55 10.67 4.35
CA PRO A 403 -10.45 9.83 3.57
C PRO A 403 -11.33 10.71 2.66
N ILE A 404 -11.48 10.37 1.37
CA ILE A 404 -12.35 11.14 0.45
C ILE A 404 -13.78 11.23 0.97
N THR A 405 -14.27 10.14 1.57
CA THR A 405 -15.62 10.05 2.17
C THR A 405 -15.83 11.00 3.35
N ALA A 406 -14.76 11.48 3.97
CA ALA A 406 -14.82 12.43 5.08
C ALA A 406 -14.95 13.89 4.60
N LEU A 407 -14.74 14.17 3.31
CA LEU A 407 -14.88 15.52 2.73
C LEU A 407 -16.36 15.86 2.47
N ARG A 408 -16.96 16.57 3.42
CA ARG A 408 -18.33 17.07 3.34
C ARG A 408 -18.46 18.45 3.97
N ASP A 409 -19.47 19.20 3.55
CA ASP A 409 -19.78 20.52 4.10
C ASP A 409 -19.90 20.50 5.64
N GLY A 410 -19.26 21.45 6.30
CA GLY A 410 -19.28 21.58 7.76
C GLY A 410 -18.46 20.53 8.52
N ALA A 411 -17.77 19.61 7.83
CA ALA A 411 -16.99 18.56 8.47
C ALA A 411 -15.88 19.13 9.36
N THR A 412 -15.57 18.40 10.42
CA THR A 412 -14.45 18.69 11.29
C THR A 412 -13.71 17.39 11.54
N LEU A 413 -12.47 17.31 11.08
CA LEU A 413 -11.63 16.13 11.11
C LEU A 413 -10.44 16.38 12.03
N VAL A 414 -10.00 15.39 12.80
CA VAL A 414 -8.90 15.45 13.78
C VAL A 414 -7.80 14.45 13.45
N ILE A 415 -6.53 14.91 13.38
CA ILE A 415 -5.33 14.11 13.06
C ILE A 415 -5.27 12.93 14.03
N GLY A 416 -5.11 11.72 13.49
CA GLY A 416 -5.20 10.49 14.27
C GLY A 416 -6.63 9.95 14.38
N GLU A 417 -7.57 10.71 14.95
CA GLU A 417 -8.93 10.22 15.25
C GLU A 417 -9.77 9.91 14.00
N ASP A 418 -9.81 10.82 13.03
CA ASP A 418 -10.67 10.69 11.82
C ASP A 418 -9.89 10.12 10.63
N ARG A 419 -8.83 9.35 10.90
CA ARG A 419 -7.88 8.85 9.90
C ARG A 419 -7.33 9.96 8.98
N ILE A 420 -7.24 11.20 9.47
CA ILE A 420 -6.46 12.23 8.80
C ILE A 420 -5.00 12.20 9.26
N ALA A 421 -4.11 12.44 8.32
CA ALA A 421 -2.67 12.49 8.52
C ALA A 421 -2.07 13.62 7.67
N GLY A 422 -0.75 13.78 7.71
CA GLY A 422 -0.08 14.83 6.97
C GLY A 422 1.21 15.26 7.63
N GLY A 423 1.84 16.28 7.05
CA GLY A 423 3.06 16.83 7.61
C GLY A 423 3.62 17.98 6.80
N VAL A 424 4.65 18.59 7.38
CA VAL A 424 5.42 19.69 6.81
C VAL A 424 6.54 19.11 5.95
N TRP A 425 6.81 19.72 4.81
CA TRP A 425 7.83 19.26 3.89
C TRP A 425 8.57 20.44 3.25
N THR A 426 9.80 20.19 2.83
CA THR A 426 10.63 21.10 2.04
C THR A 426 11.14 20.38 0.82
N ILE A 427 11.06 21.01 -0.35
CA ILE A 427 11.58 20.53 -1.63
C ILE A 427 12.70 21.48 -2.07
N PRO A 428 13.96 21.02 -2.11
CA PRO A 428 15.07 21.85 -2.57
C PRO A 428 14.88 22.37 -3.99
N ARG A 429 15.51 23.50 -4.29
CA ARG A 429 15.51 24.05 -5.65
C ARG A 429 16.02 23.03 -6.65
N GLY A 430 15.20 22.73 -7.65
CA GLY A 430 15.54 21.79 -8.72
C GLY A 430 15.30 20.31 -8.38
N SER A 431 14.79 20.03 -7.17
CA SER A 431 14.23 18.73 -6.80
C SER A 431 12.74 18.65 -7.18
N SER A 432 12.25 17.42 -7.33
CA SER A 432 10.81 17.12 -7.42
C SER A 432 10.29 16.39 -6.19
N THR A 433 11.14 16.17 -5.18
CA THR A 433 10.85 15.38 -3.99
C THR A 433 11.31 16.09 -2.72
N PRO A 434 10.60 15.93 -1.60
CA PRO A 434 11.01 16.53 -0.35
C PRO A 434 12.36 16.00 0.15
N ASP A 435 13.20 16.86 0.71
CA ASP A 435 14.41 16.46 1.46
C ASP A 435 14.17 16.39 2.97
N SER A 436 13.06 16.97 3.42
CA SER A 436 12.55 16.84 4.78
C SER A 436 11.05 16.58 4.79
N PHE A 437 10.63 15.77 5.75
CA PHE A 437 9.22 15.54 6.07
C PHE A 437 9.07 15.44 7.58
N ALA A 438 8.16 16.23 8.16
CA ALA A 438 7.85 16.22 9.58
C ALA A 438 6.34 15.98 9.77
N PRO A 439 5.92 14.79 10.26
CA PRO A 439 4.51 14.48 10.41
C PRO A 439 3.83 15.37 11.46
N PHE A 440 2.54 15.64 11.25
CA PHE A 440 1.72 16.26 12.28
C PHE A 440 1.50 15.28 13.44
N SER A 441 1.77 15.74 14.67
CA SER A 441 1.47 15.01 15.90
C SER A 441 0.07 15.30 16.43
N GLU A 442 -0.52 16.42 16.02
CA GLU A 442 -1.90 16.79 16.30
C GLU A 442 -2.39 17.77 15.23
N GLY A 443 -3.70 17.83 15.02
CA GLY A 443 -4.28 18.82 14.14
C GLY A 443 -5.77 18.65 13.94
N LYS A 444 -6.39 19.70 13.42
CA LYS A 444 -7.83 19.79 13.23
C LYS A 444 -8.12 20.54 11.94
N LEU A 445 -8.76 19.85 11.00
CA LEU A 445 -9.26 20.40 9.74
C LEU A 445 -10.76 20.68 9.88
N HIS A 446 -11.18 21.93 9.70
CA HIS A 446 -12.58 22.32 9.62
C HIS A 446 -12.90 22.75 8.20
N LEU A 447 -13.88 22.11 7.57
CA LEU A 447 -14.33 22.39 6.21
C LEU A 447 -15.63 23.19 6.27
N GLU A 448 -15.62 24.38 5.66
CA GLU A 448 -16.81 25.21 5.48
C GLU A 448 -17.63 24.70 4.29
N GLU A 449 -16.97 24.46 3.15
CA GLU A 449 -17.50 23.80 1.97
C GLU A 449 -16.52 22.69 1.53
N ALA A 450 -17.01 21.51 1.15
CA ALA A 450 -16.17 20.45 0.60
C ALA A 450 -16.99 19.42 -0.21
N SER A 451 -16.51 19.13 -1.42
CA SER A 451 -16.94 17.99 -2.23
C SER A 451 -15.75 17.43 -3.02
N ALA A 452 -15.77 16.12 -3.28
CA ALA A 452 -14.81 15.43 -4.14
C ALA A 452 -15.24 15.41 -5.63
N ASP A 453 -16.26 16.20 -6.00
CA ASP A 453 -16.65 16.38 -7.39
C ASP A 453 -15.68 17.29 -8.13
N GLU A 454 -15.38 16.94 -9.39
CA GLU A 454 -14.47 17.71 -10.24
C GLU A 454 -14.84 19.21 -10.31
N GLY A 455 -13.94 20.08 -9.85
CA GLY A 455 -14.12 21.53 -9.84
C GLY A 455 -14.97 22.10 -8.70
N ALA A 456 -15.41 21.27 -7.75
CA ALA A 456 -16.15 21.73 -6.58
C ALA A 456 -15.28 22.61 -5.66
N SER A 457 -15.90 23.59 -5.00
CA SER A 457 -15.21 24.43 -4.02
C SER A 457 -14.83 23.63 -2.77
N ILE A 458 -13.66 23.94 -2.22
CA ILE A 458 -13.22 23.46 -0.92
C ILE A 458 -12.69 24.66 -0.13
N SER A 459 -13.28 24.93 1.02
CA SER A 459 -12.87 26.04 1.88
C SER A 459 -12.89 25.64 3.34
N GLY A 460 -12.07 26.30 4.15
CA GLY A 460 -12.00 25.98 5.56
C GLY A 460 -10.77 26.49 6.28
N SER A 461 -10.46 25.83 7.38
CA SER A 461 -9.32 26.15 8.23
C SER A 461 -8.64 24.90 8.76
N PHE A 462 -7.33 24.97 8.96
CA PHE A 462 -6.57 23.91 9.61
C PHE A 462 -5.67 24.50 10.68
N SER A 463 -5.58 23.80 11.81
CA SER A 463 -4.58 24.06 12.84
C SER A 463 -3.86 22.75 13.16
N GLY A 464 -2.53 22.72 13.16
CA GLY A 464 -1.77 21.50 13.46
C GLY A 464 -0.40 21.79 14.07
N ALA A 465 0.19 20.78 14.72
CA ALA A 465 1.54 20.83 15.27
C ALA A 465 2.37 19.61 14.85
N TRP A 466 3.67 19.80 14.69
CA TRP A 466 4.63 18.77 14.27
C TRP A 466 5.83 18.66 15.22
N GLY A 467 6.59 17.57 15.10
CA GLY A 467 7.77 17.28 15.94
C GLY A 467 7.46 16.60 17.29
N GLY A 468 6.28 16.00 17.40
CA GLY A 468 5.88 15.02 18.43
C GLY A 468 5.67 13.62 17.83
N VAL A 469 5.34 12.62 18.67
CA VAL A 469 4.99 11.27 18.18
C VAL A 469 3.68 11.38 17.39
N PRO A 470 3.63 10.95 16.11
CA PRO A 470 2.37 10.90 15.36
C PRO A 470 1.35 10.04 16.10
N PRO A 471 0.06 10.44 16.13
CA PRO A 471 -0.96 9.60 16.73
C PRO A 471 -1.08 8.30 15.92
N THR A 472 -1.28 7.19 16.61
CA THR A 472 -1.64 5.93 15.95
C THR A 472 -2.99 6.12 15.29
N LEU A 473 -3.06 5.82 14.00
CA LEU A 473 -4.34 5.79 13.31
C LEU A 473 -5.17 4.65 13.92
N PRO A 474 -6.47 4.85 14.18
CA PRO A 474 -7.34 3.76 14.55
C PRO A 474 -7.27 2.68 13.46
N PRO A 475 -7.35 1.40 13.83
CA PRO A 475 -7.45 0.32 12.86
C PRO A 475 -8.55 0.66 11.85
N GLU A 476 -8.39 0.23 10.60
CA GLU A 476 -9.55 0.15 9.73
C GLU A 476 -10.57 -0.72 10.47
N GLU A 477 -11.64 -0.11 10.99
CA GLU A 477 -12.90 -0.83 10.96
C GLU A 477 -13.02 -1.26 9.51
N GLU A 478 -13.13 -2.56 9.26
CA GLU A 478 -13.50 -3.06 7.95
C GLU A 478 -14.65 -2.19 7.51
N ALA A 479 -14.37 -1.30 6.57
CA ALA A 479 -15.40 -0.60 5.88
C ALA A 479 -16.07 -1.70 5.08
N SER A 480 -17.08 -2.35 5.68
CA SER A 480 -18.32 -2.56 4.96
C SER A 480 -18.52 -1.25 4.24
N ALA A 481 -18.28 -1.27 2.92
CA ALA A 481 -18.32 -0.06 2.12
C ALA A 481 -19.54 0.74 2.60
N PRO A 482 -19.44 2.04 2.88
CA PRO A 482 -20.66 2.82 3.01
C PRO A 482 -21.28 2.80 1.62
N ALA A 483 -22.05 1.76 1.36
CA ALA A 483 -23.34 1.87 0.75
C ALA A 483 -23.89 3.20 1.24
N GLU A 484 -23.95 4.21 0.38
CA GLU A 484 -24.92 5.26 0.60
C GLU A 484 -26.29 4.57 0.57
N THR A 485 -26.69 4.02 1.71
CA THR A 485 -28.03 3.51 1.94
C THR A 485 -28.90 4.73 1.80
N SER A 486 -29.58 4.86 0.67
CA SER A 486 -30.71 5.77 0.58
C SER A 486 -31.61 5.40 1.76
N ASP A 487 -31.78 6.32 2.72
CA ASP A 487 -32.59 6.09 3.92
C ASP A 487 -34.07 6.00 3.51
N THR A 488 -34.40 4.83 2.95
CA THR A 488 -35.75 4.45 2.51
C THR A 488 -36.54 3.86 3.67
N GLY A 489 -35.88 3.60 4.81
CA GLY A 489 -36.42 2.81 5.91
C GLY A 489 -36.63 1.33 5.56
N LEU A 490 -36.08 0.82 4.46
CA LEU A 490 -36.10 -0.62 4.16
C LEU A 490 -34.87 -1.31 4.77
N VAL A 491 -35.11 -2.31 5.62
CA VAL A 491 -34.05 -3.00 6.37
C VAL A 491 -34.18 -4.52 6.19
N ILE A 492 -33.07 -5.23 5.99
CA ILE A 492 -33.05 -6.70 6.15
C ILE A 492 -33.01 -6.99 7.64
N ASN A 493 -34.02 -7.71 8.14
CA ASN A 493 -34.29 -7.87 9.56
C ASN A 493 -33.90 -9.25 10.11
N GLU A 494 -34.11 -10.30 9.33
CA GLU A 494 -33.86 -11.70 9.74
C GLU A 494 -33.60 -12.59 8.52
N ILE A 495 -32.73 -13.59 8.66
CA ILE A 495 -32.34 -14.51 7.58
C ILE A 495 -32.24 -15.92 8.10
N ALA A 496 -32.82 -16.87 7.37
CA ALA A 496 -32.59 -18.29 7.55
C ALA A 496 -32.02 -18.87 6.24
N ALA A 497 -30.71 -19.10 6.23
CA ALA A 497 -29.96 -19.57 5.06
C ALA A 497 -29.91 -21.11 4.93
N GLN A 498 -30.60 -21.81 5.82
CA GLN A 498 -30.82 -23.25 5.78
C GLN A 498 -32.29 -23.55 6.13
N GLY A 499 -33.21 -22.87 5.45
CA GLY A 499 -34.64 -22.95 5.74
C GLY A 499 -35.28 -24.26 5.26
N ASP A 500 -36.19 -24.83 6.07
CA ASP A 500 -37.01 -25.99 5.66
C ASP A 500 -38.46 -25.54 5.44
N PRO A 501 -39.01 -25.57 4.21
CA PRO A 501 -38.45 -26.21 3.00
C PRO A 501 -37.58 -25.33 2.10
N LEU A 502 -37.55 -24.01 2.30
CA LEU A 502 -36.78 -23.04 1.51
C LEU A 502 -36.12 -22.02 2.43
N ASP A 503 -34.97 -21.51 1.98
CA ASP A 503 -34.31 -20.36 2.59
C ASP A 503 -35.21 -19.14 2.50
N TRP A 504 -35.05 -18.23 3.44
CA TRP A 504 -35.81 -16.99 3.44
C TRP A 504 -35.06 -15.88 4.15
N PHE A 505 -35.43 -14.66 3.79
CA PHE A 505 -35.07 -13.47 4.54
C PHE A 505 -36.31 -12.62 4.78
N GLU A 506 -36.23 -11.74 5.76
CA GLU A 506 -37.31 -10.84 6.13
C GLU A 506 -36.87 -9.39 5.97
N LEU A 507 -37.80 -8.60 5.44
CA LEU A 507 -37.68 -7.15 5.35
C LEU A 507 -38.54 -6.48 6.40
N TYR A 508 -38.00 -5.44 7.02
CA TYR A 508 -38.70 -4.54 7.92
C TYR A 508 -38.76 -3.13 7.33
N ASN A 509 -39.91 -2.49 7.48
CA ASN A 509 -40.12 -1.09 7.12
C ASN A 509 -40.04 -0.20 8.36
N SER A 510 -38.90 0.44 8.57
CA SER A 510 -38.65 1.39 9.66
C SER A 510 -39.17 2.80 9.37
N SER A 511 -39.66 3.08 8.17
CA SER A 511 -40.24 4.38 7.80
C SER A 511 -41.66 4.58 8.34
N ASP A 512 -42.17 5.81 8.27
CA ASP A 512 -43.54 6.17 8.62
C ASP A 512 -44.54 6.04 7.44
N SER A 513 -44.10 5.49 6.31
CA SER A 513 -44.87 5.38 5.06
C SER A 513 -44.92 3.94 4.51
N HIS A 514 -45.84 3.65 3.59
CA HIS A 514 -45.85 2.33 2.94
C HIS A 514 -44.70 2.22 1.94
N LEU A 515 -43.93 1.14 1.98
CA LEU A 515 -42.83 0.88 1.05
C LEU A 515 -43.25 -0.11 -0.03
N ALA A 516 -43.30 0.35 -1.28
CA ALA A 516 -43.52 -0.52 -2.44
C ALA A 516 -42.17 -1.04 -2.97
N LEU A 517 -42.04 -2.36 -3.12
CA LEU A 517 -40.77 -2.97 -3.52
C LEU A 517 -40.52 -2.99 -5.03
N ALA A 518 -41.47 -2.48 -5.83
CA ALA A 518 -41.43 -2.51 -7.29
C ALA A 518 -40.19 -1.86 -7.93
N ASN A 519 -39.48 -1.00 -7.21
CA ASN A 519 -38.27 -0.30 -7.67
C ASN A 519 -36.99 -0.81 -6.99
N PHE A 520 -37.03 -1.98 -6.36
CA PHE A 520 -35.85 -2.58 -5.72
C PHE A 520 -35.44 -3.85 -6.46
N VAL A 521 -34.17 -4.20 -6.29
CA VAL A 521 -33.57 -5.44 -6.78
C VAL A 521 -32.73 -6.07 -5.68
N MET A 522 -32.52 -7.39 -5.73
CA MET A 522 -31.72 -8.13 -4.74
C MET A 522 -30.78 -9.14 -5.40
N ALA A 523 -29.70 -9.50 -4.72
CA ALA A 523 -28.73 -10.51 -5.14
C ALA A 523 -27.97 -11.05 -3.93
N ASP A 524 -27.50 -12.29 -4.05
CA ASP A 524 -26.60 -13.02 -3.15
C ASP A 524 -25.09 -12.75 -3.44
N ASP A 525 -24.79 -11.66 -4.15
CA ASP A 525 -23.46 -11.24 -4.56
C ASP A 525 -23.46 -9.72 -4.69
N LEU A 526 -22.85 -9.03 -3.73
CA LEU A 526 -22.84 -7.56 -3.65
C LEU A 526 -22.07 -6.93 -4.83
N LEU A 527 -21.17 -7.69 -5.45
CA LEU A 527 -20.24 -7.20 -6.46
C LEU A 527 -20.70 -7.48 -7.91
N ASP A 528 -21.64 -8.41 -8.13
CA ASP A 528 -22.16 -8.75 -9.47
C ASP A 528 -23.55 -8.16 -9.75
N ALA A 529 -23.59 -6.95 -10.32
CA ALA A 529 -24.83 -6.31 -10.76
C ALA A 529 -25.63 -7.13 -11.80
N GLY A 530 -24.99 -8.08 -12.50
CA GLY A 530 -25.65 -8.97 -13.47
C GLY A 530 -26.54 -10.04 -12.84
N LYS A 531 -26.36 -10.32 -11.54
CA LYS A 531 -27.17 -11.29 -10.78
C LYS A 531 -28.40 -10.67 -10.12
N ARG A 532 -28.55 -9.35 -10.15
CA ARG A 532 -29.66 -8.65 -9.49
C ARG A 532 -31.02 -9.02 -10.07
N VAL A 533 -31.93 -9.46 -9.20
CA VAL A 533 -33.30 -9.86 -9.53
C VAL A 533 -34.29 -8.84 -8.96
N ALA A 534 -35.26 -8.40 -9.77
CA ALA A 534 -36.29 -7.46 -9.32
C ALA A 534 -37.33 -8.13 -8.42
N PHE A 535 -37.83 -7.38 -7.43
CA PHE A 535 -38.98 -7.78 -6.62
C PHE A 535 -40.29 -7.75 -7.44
N PRO A 536 -41.28 -8.62 -7.12
CA PRO A 536 -42.62 -8.53 -7.66
C PRO A 536 -43.25 -7.15 -7.38
N THR A 537 -43.96 -6.62 -8.38
CA THR A 537 -44.42 -5.22 -8.38
C THR A 537 -45.61 -4.95 -7.45
N ASP A 538 -46.24 -5.98 -6.91
CA ASP A 538 -47.38 -5.91 -6.01
C ASP A 538 -47.01 -6.02 -4.52
N LEU A 539 -45.72 -6.18 -4.19
CA LEU A 539 -45.25 -6.23 -2.81
C LEU A 539 -45.17 -4.83 -2.19
N VAL A 540 -45.84 -4.68 -1.05
CA VAL A 540 -45.89 -3.44 -0.27
C VAL A 540 -45.78 -3.77 1.22
N ILE A 541 -44.86 -3.11 1.93
CA ILE A 541 -44.67 -3.25 3.37
C ILE A 541 -45.29 -2.03 4.08
N PRO A 542 -46.27 -2.18 4.99
CA PRO A 542 -46.80 -1.04 5.76
C PRO A 542 -45.76 -0.50 6.75
N PRO A 543 -45.92 0.73 7.28
CA PRO A 543 -45.05 1.27 8.33
C PRO A 543 -44.95 0.32 9.53
N GLY A 544 -43.74 -0.02 9.96
CA GLY A 544 -43.49 -0.99 11.03
C GLY A 544 -43.89 -2.43 10.69
N GLY A 545 -44.11 -2.74 9.41
CA GLY A 545 -44.48 -4.06 8.92
C GLY A 545 -43.27 -4.92 8.56
N TYR A 546 -43.51 -6.22 8.57
CA TYR A 546 -42.55 -7.26 8.18
C TYR A 546 -43.00 -7.93 6.88
N LEU A 547 -42.05 -8.33 6.04
CA LEU A 547 -42.30 -9.11 4.84
C LEU A 547 -41.24 -10.19 4.67
N ARG A 548 -41.66 -11.44 4.83
CA ARG A 548 -40.82 -12.61 4.51
C ARG A 548 -40.78 -12.86 3.00
N ILE A 549 -39.58 -13.11 2.50
CA ILE A 549 -39.26 -13.46 1.13
C ILE A 549 -38.68 -14.87 1.12
N GLU A 550 -39.36 -15.81 0.47
CA GLU A 550 -38.86 -17.16 0.26
C GLU A 550 -37.99 -17.21 -1.00
N LEU A 551 -36.86 -17.92 -0.91
CA LEU A 551 -35.86 -18.03 -1.95
C LEU A 551 -35.94 -19.41 -2.61
N ASP A 552 -36.50 -19.46 -3.82
CA ASP A 552 -36.58 -20.68 -4.62
C ASP A 552 -35.58 -20.62 -5.79
N LYS A 553 -34.58 -21.50 -5.77
CA LYS A 553 -33.60 -21.66 -6.86
C LYS A 553 -34.24 -22.13 -8.18
N ASP A 554 -35.36 -22.84 -8.12
CA ASP A 554 -36.09 -23.36 -9.27
C ASP A 554 -37.27 -22.43 -9.65
N GLY A 555 -37.52 -21.41 -8.82
CA GLY A 555 -38.59 -20.42 -8.93
C GLY A 555 -38.07 -18.98 -8.90
N TRP A 556 -38.88 -18.03 -8.41
CA TRP A 556 -38.37 -16.70 -8.10
C TRP A 556 -37.74 -16.75 -6.70
N PRO A 557 -36.55 -16.15 -6.48
CA PRO A 557 -35.79 -15.33 -7.43
C PRO A 557 -34.76 -16.09 -8.29
N GLY A 558 -34.66 -17.42 -8.17
CA GLY A 558 -33.72 -18.22 -8.96
C GLY A 558 -32.35 -18.43 -8.29
N PHE A 559 -32.27 -18.14 -6.99
CA PHE A 559 -31.13 -18.46 -6.12
C PHE A 559 -31.62 -18.93 -4.74
N ALA A 560 -30.70 -19.49 -3.95
CA ALA A 560 -30.87 -19.97 -2.58
C ALA A 560 -29.64 -19.55 -1.79
N LEU A 561 -29.69 -19.57 -0.46
CA LEU A 561 -28.62 -19.00 0.37
C LEU A 561 -27.57 -20.04 0.77
N GLY A 562 -26.33 -19.57 0.84
CA GLY A 562 -25.16 -20.30 1.32
C GLY A 562 -25.01 -20.27 2.84
N ARG A 563 -24.10 -21.10 3.35
CA ARG A 563 -23.75 -21.11 4.79
C ARG A 563 -22.85 -19.94 5.20
N ASP A 564 -22.13 -19.39 4.23
CA ASP A 564 -21.20 -18.28 4.32
C ASP A 564 -21.42 -17.48 3.04
N GLU A 565 -22.16 -16.37 3.14
CA GLU A 565 -22.65 -15.59 1.99
C GLU A 565 -23.15 -14.21 2.44
N GLU A 566 -23.46 -13.38 1.45
CA GLU A 566 -23.99 -12.03 1.61
C GLU A 566 -25.34 -11.88 0.89
N LEU A 567 -26.18 -10.95 1.33
CA LEU A 567 -27.42 -10.57 0.62
C LEU A 567 -27.53 -9.05 0.56
N GLY A 568 -27.70 -8.52 -0.65
CA GLY A 568 -27.89 -7.09 -0.87
C GLY A 568 -29.24 -6.75 -1.49
N ILE A 569 -29.72 -5.54 -1.21
CA ILE A 569 -30.89 -4.91 -1.83
C ILE A 569 -30.51 -3.52 -2.31
N TRP A 570 -30.79 -3.23 -3.58
CA TRP A 570 -30.54 -1.94 -4.21
C TRP A 570 -31.84 -1.32 -4.71
N THR A 571 -31.87 0.00 -4.86
CA THR A 571 -32.80 0.67 -5.75
C THR A 571 -32.51 0.28 -7.21
N ALA A 572 -33.50 0.41 -8.10
CA ALA A 572 -33.39 0.03 -9.51
C ALA A 572 -32.35 0.86 -10.29
N ASP A 573 -32.01 2.06 -9.81
CA ASP A 573 -30.93 2.91 -10.34
C ASP A 573 -29.55 2.57 -9.75
N GLY A 574 -29.47 1.62 -8.82
CA GLY A 574 -28.23 0.97 -8.39
C GLY A 574 -27.68 1.42 -7.04
N ALA A 575 -28.38 2.28 -6.29
CA ALA A 575 -27.99 2.64 -4.93
C ALA A 575 -28.27 1.48 -3.98
N LEU A 576 -27.29 1.08 -3.17
CA LEU A 576 -27.47 0.02 -2.18
C LEU A 576 -28.37 0.55 -1.05
N VAL A 577 -29.25 -0.29 -0.51
CA VAL A 577 -30.31 0.10 0.43
C VAL A 577 -30.16 -0.65 1.74
N ALA A 578 -29.96 -1.96 1.66
CA ALA A 578 -29.74 -2.82 2.81
C ALA A 578 -28.82 -3.98 2.39
N GLU A 579 -27.95 -4.38 3.30
CA GLU A 579 -27.11 -5.55 3.13
C GLU A 579 -26.94 -6.29 4.47
N VAL A 580 -26.40 -7.49 4.35
CA VAL A 580 -26.08 -8.39 5.44
C VAL A 580 -25.09 -9.42 4.92
N ASP A 581 -24.10 -9.73 5.76
CA ASP A 581 -23.10 -10.75 5.53
C ASP A 581 -23.13 -11.70 6.75
N TRP A 582 -23.04 -13.00 6.51
CA TRP A 582 -23.02 -14.00 7.57
C TRP A 582 -22.02 -15.12 7.28
N GLU A 583 -21.42 -15.62 8.36
CA GLU A 583 -20.43 -16.70 8.32
C GLU A 583 -21.06 -18.08 8.62
N GLU A 584 -20.33 -19.15 8.30
CA GLU A 584 -20.73 -20.53 8.65
C GLU A 584 -21.01 -20.65 10.16
N GLY A 585 -22.22 -21.11 10.50
CA GLY A 585 -22.69 -21.24 11.88
C GLY A 585 -23.59 -20.09 12.37
N GLN A 586 -23.72 -19.00 11.62
CA GLN A 586 -24.53 -17.84 12.05
C GLN A 586 -26.01 -17.93 11.64
N ALA A 587 -26.33 -18.67 10.57
CA ALA A 587 -27.68 -18.89 10.03
C ALA A 587 -27.94 -20.38 9.68
N ASP A 588 -27.51 -21.28 10.56
CA ASP A 588 -27.57 -22.74 10.40
C ASP A 588 -28.99 -23.32 10.52
N GLU A 589 -29.14 -24.61 10.20
CA GLU A 589 -30.41 -25.34 10.26
C GLU A 589 -31.11 -25.18 11.62
N GLY A 590 -32.31 -24.63 11.61
CA GLY A 590 -33.12 -24.39 12.81
C GLY A 590 -32.81 -23.08 13.55
N THR A 591 -31.85 -22.28 13.07
CA THR A 591 -31.53 -20.94 13.58
C THR A 591 -31.72 -19.89 12.49
N SER A 592 -31.68 -18.62 12.86
CA SER A 592 -31.63 -17.49 11.93
C SER A 592 -30.62 -16.45 12.39
N TYR A 593 -30.18 -15.61 11.47
CA TYR A 593 -29.35 -14.45 11.76
C TYR A 593 -30.25 -13.22 11.73
N ALA A 594 -30.46 -12.58 12.89
CA ALA A 594 -31.50 -11.57 13.07
C ALA A 594 -31.01 -10.32 13.80
N ARG A 595 -31.58 -9.14 13.46
CA ARG A 595 -31.27 -7.87 14.14
C ARG A 595 -31.88 -7.82 15.53
N ILE A 596 -31.07 -7.55 16.55
CA ILE A 596 -31.50 -7.41 17.95
C ILE A 596 -30.97 -6.10 18.56
N PRO A 597 -31.82 -5.10 18.87
CA PRO A 597 -33.27 -5.05 18.68
C PRO A 597 -33.69 -4.92 17.21
N ASP A 598 -34.95 -5.25 16.94
CA ASP A 598 -35.57 -5.24 15.62
C ASP A 598 -35.29 -3.95 14.81
N GLY A 599 -35.01 -4.12 13.51
CA GLY A 599 -34.77 -3.03 12.55
C GLY A 599 -33.59 -2.09 12.82
N THR A 600 -32.91 -2.19 13.97
CA THR A 600 -31.91 -1.18 14.41
C THR A 600 -30.66 -1.77 15.06
N GLY A 601 -30.74 -2.99 15.58
CA GLY A 601 -29.63 -3.66 16.23
C GLY A 601 -28.72 -4.44 15.29
N ASP A 602 -27.60 -4.87 15.84
CA ASP A 602 -26.65 -5.77 15.19
C ASP A 602 -27.30 -7.13 14.93
N PHE A 603 -26.85 -7.80 13.88
CA PHE A 603 -27.25 -9.18 13.62
C PHE A 603 -26.64 -10.13 14.65
N ARG A 604 -27.46 -11.09 15.11
CA ARG A 604 -27.05 -12.16 16.02
C ARG A 604 -27.76 -13.44 15.61
N THR A 605 -27.09 -14.56 15.84
CA THR A 605 -27.73 -15.87 15.72
C THR A 605 -28.80 -16.02 16.79
N VAL A 606 -30.01 -16.36 16.37
CA VAL A 606 -31.17 -16.64 17.21
C VAL A 606 -31.64 -18.08 16.98
N ASN A 607 -31.87 -18.78 18.08
CA ASN A 607 -32.24 -20.20 18.09
C ASN A 607 -33.71 -20.44 17.76
N ASN A 608 -34.54 -19.39 17.78
CA ASN A 608 -35.96 -19.46 17.45
C ASN A 608 -36.31 -18.38 16.42
N PRO A 609 -36.27 -18.71 15.12
CA PRO A 609 -36.60 -17.74 14.07
C PRO A 609 -38.01 -17.17 14.20
N THR A 610 -38.19 -15.88 13.88
CA THR A 610 -39.43 -15.11 14.11
C THR A 610 -40.06 -14.53 12.83
N PRO A 611 -40.32 -15.34 11.78
CA PRO A 611 -40.84 -14.81 10.52
C PRO A 611 -42.22 -14.14 10.70
N GLY A 612 -42.29 -12.87 10.33
CA GLY A 612 -43.47 -12.01 10.39
C GLY A 612 -43.71 -11.33 11.73
N GLU A 613 -42.82 -11.48 12.71
CA GLU A 613 -42.92 -10.93 14.06
C GLU A 613 -41.59 -10.27 14.48
N ALA A 614 -41.61 -9.49 15.55
CA ALA A 614 -40.40 -8.82 16.03
C ALA A 614 -39.38 -9.83 16.60
N ASN A 615 -38.11 -9.65 16.23
CA ASN A 615 -37.02 -10.51 16.70
C ASN A 615 -36.87 -10.46 18.23
N GLN A 616 -36.60 -11.62 18.85
CA GLN A 616 -36.35 -11.74 20.29
C GLN A 616 -34.95 -12.30 20.54
N ALA A 617 -34.26 -11.76 21.55
CA ALA A 617 -33.00 -12.34 22.00
C ALA A 617 -33.28 -13.71 22.65
N ASP A 618 -32.39 -14.67 22.45
CA ASP A 618 -32.42 -15.90 23.23
C ASP A 618 -32.04 -15.60 24.69
N ASP A 619 -32.84 -16.12 25.63
CA ASP A 619 -32.63 -16.00 27.09
C ASP A 619 -31.45 -16.85 27.61
#